data_AF-K1TVQ3-F1
#
_entry.id   AF-K1TVQ3-F1
#
_cell.length_a   1.000
_cell.length_b   1.000
_cell.length_c   1.000
_cell.angle_alpha   90.00
_cell.angle_beta   90.00
_cell.angle_gamma   90.00
#
_symmetry.space_group_name_H-M   'P 1'
#
loop_
_entity.id
_entity.type
_entity.pdbx_description
1 polymer ?
#
loop_
_entity_poly.entity_id
_entity_poly.type
_entity_poly.pdbx_seq_one_letter_code
_entity_poly.pdbx_strand_id
1 'polypeptide(L)'
;AQSLRRLPLRRSLHLRCPGLGYLQSLQRDRRTEEGWKAPKGGRLALSVSRWGVCLLNELYVGENMLPFWDIYGTGLYASGPFYATPKKIYNQTAVTYNRRFFNNTVGVSAGFYFHYDGVGLGLQQILKVSVNLQKTVYRPKK
;
A
#
# COMPACT_ATOMS: atom_id res chain seq x y z
N ALA A 1 -5.34 -14.92 39.07
CA ALA A 1 -4.39 -14.49 38.02
C ALA A 1 -4.79 -15.13 36.70
N GLN A 2 -5.29 -14.35 35.72
CA GLN A 2 -5.62 -14.88 34.40
C GLN A 2 -4.33 -15.16 33.63
N SER A 3 -4.11 -16.44 33.32
CA SER A 3 -3.03 -16.94 32.47
C SER A 3 -3.01 -16.17 31.15
N LEU A 4 -1.93 -15.42 30.90
CA LEU A 4 -1.53 -14.92 29.59
C LEU A 4 -1.26 -16.13 28.68
N ARG A 5 -2.33 -16.71 28.12
CA ARG A 5 -2.23 -17.76 27.10
C ARG A 5 -1.46 -17.16 25.93
N ARG A 6 -0.22 -17.62 25.73
CA ARG A 6 0.61 -17.28 24.57
C ARG A 6 -0.24 -17.49 23.32
N LEU A 7 -0.56 -16.41 22.60
CA LEU A 7 -1.29 -16.49 21.34
C LEU A 7 -0.51 -17.42 20.40
N PRO A 8 -1.17 -18.35 19.69
CA PRO A 8 -0.46 -19.26 18.78
C PRO A 8 0.28 -18.43 17.73
N LEU A 9 1.61 -18.42 17.83
CA LEU A 9 2.48 -17.89 16.78
C LEU A 9 2.38 -18.86 15.60
N ARG A 10 1.69 -18.44 14.54
CA ARG A 10 1.73 -19.16 13.25
C ARG A 10 3.19 -19.24 12.82
N ARG A 11 3.79 -20.43 12.87
CA ARG A 11 5.22 -20.64 12.62
C ARG A 11 5.62 -20.55 11.14
N SER A 12 4.65 -20.49 10.22
CA SER A 12 4.90 -20.51 8.79
C SER A 12 5.38 -19.17 8.22
N LEU A 13 6.45 -19.26 7.44
CA LEU A 13 6.86 -18.24 6.48
C LEU A 13 5.87 -18.26 5.31
N HIS A 14 5.35 -17.11 4.91
CA HIS A 14 4.55 -16.99 3.69
C HIS A 14 5.29 -16.07 2.73
N LEU A 15 5.78 -16.68 1.65
CA LEU A 15 6.16 -15.98 0.43
C LEU A 15 4.88 -15.78 -0.38
N ARG A 16 4.60 -14.55 -0.81
CA ARG A 16 3.62 -14.36 -1.90
C ARG A 16 4.37 -14.44 -3.22
N CYS A 17 3.73 -15.04 -4.21
CA CYS A 17 4.24 -15.03 -5.57
C CYS A 17 4.51 -13.58 -6.03
N PRO A 18 5.64 -13.33 -6.72
CA PRO A 18 5.90 -12.03 -7.32
C PRO A 18 4.72 -11.60 -8.19
N GLY A 19 4.27 -10.36 -8.01
CA GLY A 19 3.25 -9.74 -8.86
C GLY A 19 3.92 -8.91 -9.94
N LEU A 20 3.69 -9.23 -11.21
CA LEU A 20 4.09 -8.39 -12.34
C LEU A 20 2.86 -7.72 -12.92
N GLY A 21 2.95 -6.43 -13.24
CA GLY A 21 1.85 -5.66 -13.81
C GLY A 21 2.31 -4.67 -14.85
N TYR A 22 1.42 -4.36 -15.79
CA TYR A 22 1.54 -3.26 -16.72
C TYR A 22 0.56 -2.16 -16.32
N LEU A 23 1.02 -0.92 -16.31
CA LEU A 23 0.22 0.27 -16.03
C LEU A 23 0.27 1.17 -17.25
N GLN A 24 -0.89 1.69 -17.62
CA GLN A 24 -1.09 2.65 -18.69
C GLN A 24 -2.16 3.63 -18.21
N SER A 25 -1.94 4.92 -18.43
CA SER A 25 -3.02 5.90 -18.34
C SER A 25 -3.16 6.64 -19.66
N LEU A 26 -4.28 7.34 -19.80
CA LEU A 26 -4.57 8.23 -20.92
C LEU A 26 -5.20 9.48 -20.35
N GLN A 27 -4.58 10.63 -20.60
CA GLN A 27 -4.94 11.90 -20.00
C GLN A 27 -4.86 12.99 -21.06
N ARG A 28 -5.71 14.00 -20.98
CA ARG A 28 -5.66 15.16 -21.87
C ARG A 28 -6.06 16.38 -21.09
N ASP A 29 -5.24 17.40 -21.18
CA ASP A 29 -5.59 18.73 -20.73
C ASP A 29 -5.98 19.56 -21.96
N ARG A 30 -7.16 20.18 -21.90
CA ARG A 30 -7.63 21.08 -22.96
C ARG A 30 -6.96 22.45 -22.88
N ARG A 31 -6.47 22.84 -21.70
CA ARG A 31 -5.88 24.17 -21.44
C ARG A 31 -4.47 24.32 -22.00
N THR A 32 -3.65 23.27 -21.96
CA THR A 32 -2.23 23.34 -22.33
C THR A 32 -1.94 23.09 -23.80
N GLU A 33 -2.94 22.71 -24.60
CA GLU A 33 -2.82 22.35 -26.03
C GLU A 33 -1.81 21.21 -26.33
N GLU A 34 -1.23 20.57 -25.31
CA GLU A 34 -0.21 19.51 -25.46
C GLU A 34 -0.76 18.15 -25.95
N GLY A 35 -2.04 18.10 -26.30
CA GLY A 35 -2.69 16.89 -26.81
C GLY A 35 -2.88 15.80 -25.74
N TRP A 36 -2.99 14.54 -26.21
CA TRP A 36 -3.16 13.37 -25.34
C TRP A 36 -1.81 12.91 -24.79
N LYS A 37 -1.73 12.69 -23.47
CA LYS A 37 -0.64 12.02 -22.78
C LYS A 37 -1.05 10.59 -22.48
N ALA A 38 -0.21 9.62 -22.86
CA ALA A 38 -0.48 8.20 -22.65
C ALA A 38 0.68 7.51 -21.92
N PRO A 39 0.99 7.87 -20.66
CA PRO A 39 2.14 7.33 -19.97
C PRO A 39 1.96 5.86 -19.62
N LYS A 40 3.06 5.10 -19.67
CA LYS A 40 3.09 3.66 -19.41
C LYS A 40 4.28 3.20 -18.57
N GLY A 41 4.12 2.07 -17.89
CA GLY A 41 5.17 1.47 -17.08
C GLY A 41 4.87 0.06 -16.60
N GLY A 42 5.91 -0.60 -16.12
CA GLY A 42 5.84 -1.91 -15.48
C GLY A 42 5.91 -1.78 -13.96
N ARG A 43 5.23 -2.68 -13.26
CA ARG A 43 5.26 -2.82 -11.80
C ARG A 43 5.67 -4.22 -11.40
N LEU A 44 6.60 -4.34 -10.46
CA LEU A 44 7.03 -5.58 -9.83
C LEU A 44 6.79 -5.47 -8.32
N ALA A 45 6.04 -6.41 -7.76
CA ALA A 45 5.74 -6.48 -6.34
C ALA A 45 6.25 -7.79 -5.73
N LEU A 46 7.02 -7.67 -4.65
CA LEU A 46 7.58 -8.77 -3.89
C LEU A 46 7.13 -8.65 -2.43
N SER A 47 6.77 -9.78 -1.80
CA SER A 47 6.53 -9.75 -0.36
C SER A 47 6.82 -11.07 0.35
N VAL A 48 7.36 -10.92 1.55
CA VAL A 48 7.66 -12.00 2.50
C VAL A 48 7.00 -11.65 3.81
N SER A 49 6.31 -12.61 4.41
CA SER A 49 5.67 -12.41 5.71
C SER A 49 5.90 -13.56 6.67
N ARG A 50 6.09 -13.21 7.94
CA ARG A 50 6.26 -14.15 9.05
C ARG A 50 5.77 -13.51 10.34
N TRP A 51 5.06 -14.28 11.16
CA TRP A 51 4.59 -13.85 12.49
C TRP A 51 3.74 -12.57 12.51
N GLY A 52 3.05 -12.29 11.41
CA GLY A 52 2.26 -11.07 11.25
C GLY A 52 3.07 -9.87 10.75
N VAL A 53 4.40 -9.96 10.71
CA VAL A 53 5.27 -8.97 10.06
C VAL A 53 5.36 -9.32 8.57
N CYS A 54 5.32 -8.30 7.71
CA CYS A 54 5.49 -8.43 6.26
C CYS A 54 6.47 -7.38 5.76
N LEU A 55 7.50 -7.83 5.04
CA LEU A 55 8.34 -7.00 4.19
C LEU A 55 7.73 -7.00 2.79
N LEU A 56 7.53 -5.81 2.23
CA LEU A 56 7.00 -5.63 0.89
C LEU A 56 7.91 -4.66 0.14
N ASN A 57 8.17 -4.95 -1.13
CA ASN A 57 8.76 -4.01 -2.05
C ASN A 57 7.91 -3.97 -3.32
N GLU A 58 7.58 -2.76 -3.75
CA GLU A 58 6.87 -2.50 -5.00
C GLU A 58 7.70 -1.52 -5.82
N LEU A 59 8.28 -2.04 -6.90
CA LEU A 59 9.05 -1.28 -7.86
C LEU A 59 8.19 -0.99 -9.08
N TYR A 60 8.14 0.27 -9.48
CA TYR A 60 7.58 0.74 -10.72
C TYR A 60 8.68 1.36 -11.58
N VAL A 61 8.71 1.00 -12.85
CA VAL A 61 9.61 1.57 -13.85
C VAL A 61 8.79 1.95 -15.06
N GLY A 62 8.83 3.22 -15.44
CA GLY A 62 8.02 3.74 -16.52
C GLY A 62 7.83 5.24 -16.47
N GLU A 63 7.07 5.75 -17.42
CA GLU A 63 6.79 7.16 -17.57
C GLU A 63 5.99 7.72 -16.38
N ASN A 64 6.05 9.04 -16.23
CA ASN A 64 5.33 9.76 -15.19
C ASN A 64 3.82 9.57 -15.38
N MET A 65 3.17 8.86 -14.44
CA MET A 65 1.73 8.60 -14.49
C MET A 65 0.90 9.84 -14.14
N LEU A 66 1.52 10.89 -13.62
CA LEU A 66 0.89 12.14 -13.21
C LEU A 66 1.49 13.30 -14.03
N PRO A 67 1.30 13.31 -15.37
CA PRO A 67 1.93 14.28 -16.27
C PRO A 67 1.54 15.74 -16.01
N PHE A 68 0.41 15.99 -15.33
CA PHE A 68 -0.07 17.34 -15.04
C PHE A 68 0.05 17.73 -13.54
N TRP A 69 0.86 17.00 -12.77
CA TRP A 69 1.00 17.23 -11.34
C TRP A 69 1.45 18.65 -11.02
N ASP A 70 2.40 19.20 -11.79
CA ASP A 70 2.93 20.54 -11.55
C ASP A 70 1.91 21.66 -11.83
N ILE A 71 0.81 21.37 -12.53
CA ILE A 71 -0.25 22.33 -12.87
C ILE A 71 -1.41 22.25 -11.88
N TYR A 72 -1.90 21.03 -11.62
CA TYR A 72 -3.14 20.82 -10.85
C TYR A 72 -2.92 20.17 -9.49
N GLY A 73 -1.76 19.55 -9.25
CA GLY A 73 -1.40 18.86 -8.01
C GLY A 73 -2.54 17.99 -7.47
N THR A 74 -2.86 18.19 -6.19
CA THR A 74 -3.92 17.47 -5.49
C THR A 74 -5.33 17.78 -5.97
N GLY A 75 -5.52 18.85 -6.76
CA GLY A 75 -6.80 19.19 -7.38
C GLY A 75 -7.20 18.22 -8.49
N LEU A 76 -6.23 17.56 -9.14
CA LEU A 76 -6.46 16.52 -10.15
C LEU A 76 -6.13 15.12 -9.61
N TYR A 77 -5.05 14.99 -8.84
CA TYR A 77 -4.56 13.70 -8.36
C TYR A 77 -4.73 13.57 -6.85
N ALA A 78 -5.73 12.79 -6.43
CA ALA A 78 -6.02 12.62 -5.01
C ALA A 78 -4.87 11.95 -4.23
N SER A 79 -4.78 12.30 -2.95
CA SER A 79 -3.84 11.76 -1.95
C SER A 79 -2.40 12.25 -2.03
N GLY A 80 -1.73 12.14 -3.19
CA GLY A 80 -0.31 12.49 -3.30
C GLY A 80 0.33 12.09 -4.63
N PRO A 81 1.61 12.47 -4.85
CA PRO A 81 2.32 12.25 -6.12
C PRO A 81 2.81 10.81 -6.30
N PHE A 82 2.03 9.81 -5.88
CA PHE A 82 2.40 8.42 -6.07
C PHE A 82 2.47 8.10 -7.57
N TYR A 83 3.57 7.49 -8.03
CA TYR A 83 3.87 7.28 -9.46
C TYR A 83 4.14 8.57 -10.27
N ALA A 84 4.32 9.72 -9.61
CA ALA A 84 4.95 10.87 -10.25
C ALA A 84 6.44 10.60 -10.40
N THR A 85 6.86 10.06 -11.55
CA THR A 85 8.24 9.55 -11.75
C THR A 85 9.04 10.42 -12.71
N PRO A 86 9.58 11.57 -12.27
CA PRO A 86 10.41 12.41 -13.13
C PRO A 86 11.66 11.67 -13.64
N LYS A 87 12.13 10.66 -12.91
CA LYS A 87 13.28 9.81 -13.28
C LYS A 87 12.88 8.40 -13.75
N LYS A 88 11.62 8.22 -14.14
CA LYS A 88 11.05 6.96 -14.64
C LYS A 88 11.11 5.76 -13.68
N ILE A 89 11.30 6.01 -12.39
CA ILE A 89 11.37 4.98 -11.37
C ILE A 89 10.58 5.43 -10.15
N TYR A 90 9.86 4.50 -9.54
CA TYR A 90 9.28 4.67 -8.23
C TYR A 90 9.42 3.37 -7.44
N ASN A 91 9.89 3.45 -6.21
CA ASN A 91 10.10 2.29 -5.36
C ASN A 91 9.43 2.54 -4.01
N GLN A 92 8.59 1.59 -3.60
CA GLN A 92 7.94 1.62 -2.30
C GLN A 92 8.35 0.37 -1.52
N THR A 93 9.14 0.57 -0.46
CA THR A 93 9.51 -0.50 0.46
C THR A 93 8.73 -0.32 1.76
N ALA A 94 8.15 -1.39 2.29
CA ALA A 94 7.34 -1.32 3.49
C ALA A 94 7.64 -2.44 4.47
N VAL A 95 7.64 -2.08 5.75
CA VAL A 95 7.58 -3.02 6.87
C VAL A 95 6.21 -2.85 7.50
N THR A 96 5.41 -3.90 7.48
CA THR A 96 4.05 -3.87 8.01
C THR A 96 3.85 -4.96 9.04
N TYR A 97 2.94 -4.73 9.98
CA TYR A 97 2.48 -5.69 10.96
C TYR A 97 0.96 -5.83 10.84
N ASN A 98 0.45 -7.05 10.85
CA ASN A 98 -0.98 -7.33 10.85
C ASN A 98 -1.28 -8.50 11.78
N ARG A 99 -2.15 -8.26 12.77
CA ARG A 99 -2.55 -9.28 13.74
C ARG A 99 -3.98 -9.06 14.20
N ARG A 100 -4.67 -10.17 14.49
CA ARG A 100 -5.95 -10.15 15.18
C ARG A 100 -5.80 -10.67 16.62
N PHE A 101 -6.56 -10.06 17.52
CA PHE A 101 -6.61 -10.29 18.95
C PHE A 101 -8.05 -10.61 19.39
N PHE A 102 -8.20 -11.02 20.65
CA PHE A 102 -9.51 -11.26 21.29
C PHE A 102 -10.44 -12.13 20.45
N ASN A 103 -10.01 -13.36 20.13
CA ASN A 103 -10.77 -14.30 19.31
C ASN A 103 -11.22 -13.70 17.95
N ASN A 104 -10.30 -13.02 17.26
CA ASN A 104 -10.54 -12.32 15.98
C ASN A 104 -11.49 -11.12 16.03
N THR A 105 -11.79 -10.58 17.22
CA THR A 105 -12.64 -9.39 17.38
C THR A 105 -11.92 -8.10 17.02
N VAL A 106 -10.65 -7.94 17.41
CA VAL A 106 -9.89 -6.70 17.13
C VAL A 106 -8.74 -7.01 16.18
N GLY A 107 -8.66 -6.30 15.06
CA GLY A 107 -7.53 -6.30 14.15
C GLY A 107 -6.67 -5.06 14.37
N VAL A 108 -5.36 -5.24 14.43
CA VAL A 108 -4.39 -4.14 14.41
C VAL A 108 -3.51 -4.32 13.19
N SER A 109 -3.33 -3.24 12.44
CA SER A 109 -2.36 -3.15 11.35
C SER A 109 -1.52 -1.90 11.54
N ALA A 110 -0.21 -2.04 11.44
CA ALA A 110 0.72 -0.93 11.48
C ALA A 110 1.68 -1.05 10.29
N GLY A 111 2.21 0.06 9.79
CA GLY A 111 3.16 0.02 8.70
C GLY A 111 3.99 1.29 8.56
N PHE A 112 5.26 1.08 8.22
CA PHE A 112 6.15 2.11 7.72
C PHE A 112 6.38 1.85 6.23
N TYR A 113 6.16 2.89 5.43
CA TYR A 113 6.30 2.86 3.97
C TYR A 113 7.35 3.91 3.57
N PHE A 114 8.40 3.45 2.92
CA PHE A 114 9.47 4.26 2.36
C PHE A 114 9.24 4.38 0.87
N HIS A 115 9.05 5.61 0.41
CA HIS A 115 8.80 5.95 -0.98
C HIS A 115 10.04 6.59 -1.56
N TYR A 116 10.40 6.21 -2.78
CA TYR A 116 11.48 6.80 -3.56
C TYR A 116 10.99 7.01 -4.99
N ASP A 117 11.06 8.23 -5.52
CA ASP A 117 10.58 8.60 -6.87
C ASP A 117 11.71 8.83 -7.88
N GLY A 118 12.93 8.44 -7.51
CA GLY A 118 14.14 8.70 -8.29
C GLY A 118 14.82 10.02 -7.96
N VAL A 119 14.25 10.86 -7.10
CA VAL A 119 14.84 12.13 -6.65
C VAL A 119 14.85 12.21 -5.13
N GLY A 120 13.72 12.03 -4.48
CA GLY A 120 13.52 12.21 -3.04
C GLY A 120 13.07 10.95 -2.32
N LEU A 121 13.22 10.97 -0.99
CA LEU A 121 12.74 9.92 -0.09
C LEU A 121 11.57 10.45 0.74
N GLY A 122 10.49 9.67 0.81
CA GLY A 122 9.32 9.93 1.64
C GLY A 122 9.08 8.82 2.65
N LEU A 123 8.62 9.17 3.85
CA LEU A 123 8.19 8.21 4.87
C LEU A 123 6.70 8.40 5.15
N GLN A 124 5.93 7.33 5.04
CA GLN A 124 4.54 7.27 5.46
C GLN A 124 4.36 6.26 6.59
N GLN A 125 3.59 6.65 7.62
CA GLN A 125 3.25 5.81 8.76
C GLN A 125 1.74 5.57 8.77
N ILE A 126 1.32 4.32 8.91
CA ILE A 126 -0.09 3.96 8.97
C ILE A 126 -0.32 3.12 10.21
N LEU A 127 -1.32 3.51 11.01
CA LEU A 127 -1.88 2.71 12.08
C LEU A 127 -3.38 2.54 11.82
N LYS A 128 -3.84 1.30 11.79
CA LYS A 128 -5.24 0.94 11.59
C LYS A 128 -5.67 -0.03 12.67
N VAL A 129 -6.79 0.29 13.30
CA VAL A 129 -7.50 -0.59 14.23
C VAL A 129 -8.85 -0.92 13.60
N SER A 130 -9.22 -2.19 13.60
CA SER A 130 -10.52 -2.67 13.13
C SER A 130 -11.20 -3.52 14.18
N VAL A 131 -12.53 -3.43 14.25
CA VAL A 131 -13.35 -4.19 15.20
C VAL A 131 -14.40 -4.98 14.42
N ASN A 132 -14.49 -6.28 14.70
CA ASN A 132 -15.54 -7.14 14.15
C ASN A 132 -16.77 -7.11 15.08
N LEU A 133 -17.81 -6.40 14.65
CA LEU A 133 -19.04 -6.19 15.41
C LEU A 133 -20.04 -7.36 15.33
N GLN A 134 -19.90 -8.26 14.36
CA GLN A 134 -20.85 -9.38 14.18
C GLN A 134 -20.93 -10.29 15.42
N LYS A 135 -19.82 -10.43 16.16
CA LYS A 135 -19.77 -11.19 17.41
C LYS A 135 -20.42 -10.49 18.60
N THR A 136 -20.54 -9.17 18.56
CA THR A 136 -21.06 -8.36 19.67
C THR A 136 -22.57 -8.16 19.56
N VAL A 137 -23.11 -8.09 18.33
CA VAL A 137 -24.53 -7.80 18.07
C VAL A 137 -25.42 -9.05 18.11
N TYR A 138 -24.90 -10.24 17.74
CA TYR A 138 -25.69 -11.47 17.76
C TYR A 138 -25.35 -12.33 18.98
N ARG A 139 -26.10 -12.14 20.07
CA ARG A 139 -26.14 -13.07 21.20
C ARG A 139 -27.52 -13.75 21.19
N PRO A 140 -27.65 -14.99 20.70
CA PRO A 140 -28.94 -15.67 20.77
C PRO A 140 -29.36 -15.74 22.23
N LYS A 141 -30.58 -15.28 22.53
CA LYS A 141 -31.18 -15.51 23.85
C LYS A 141 -31.29 -17.02 24.04
N LYS A 142 -30.77 -17.52 25.16
CA LYS A 142 -31.05 -18.88 25.62
C LYS A 142 -32.52 -19.00 25.98
#